data_AF-A0A483CVT2-F1
#
_entry.id   AF-A0A483CVT2-F1
#
_cell.length_a   1.000
_cell.length_b   1.000
_cell.length_c   1.000
_cell.angle_alpha   90.00
_cell.angle_beta   90.00
_cell.angle_gamma   90.00
#
_symmetry.space_group_name_H-M   'P 1'
#
loop_
_entity.id
_entity.type
_entity.pdbx_description
1 polymer ?
#
loop_
_entity_poly.entity_id
_entity_poly.type
_entity_poly.pdbx_seq_one_letter_code
_entity_poly.pdbx_strand_id
1 'polypeptide(L)' 'MCDSPAGGVNYRRTGGEIMAQLVLIDTATGTRIRHRVRGMKDALKQQEWYESSLGRRIRIEKRFKKR' A
#
# COMPACT_ATOMS: atom_id res chain seq x y z
N MET A 1 -4.48 -39.83 11.79
CA MET A 1 -5.29 -38.66 11.38
C MET A 1 -4.69 -37.45 12.06
N CYS A 2 -4.19 -36.48 11.30
CA CYS A 2 -3.57 -35.27 11.85
C CYS A 2 -4.46 -34.10 11.47
N ASP A 3 -5.17 -33.56 12.46
CA ASP A 3 -5.95 -32.34 12.37
C ASP A 3 -5.04 -31.11 12.19
N SER A 4 -5.39 -30.30 11.18
CA SER A 4 -5.16 -28.86 10.93
C SER A 4 -3.90 -28.16 11.47
N PRO A 5 -3.30 -27.26 10.66
CA PRO A 5 -3.50 -25.85 11.03
C PRO A 5 -3.68 -24.87 9.84
N ALA A 6 -4.62 -23.96 10.05
CA ALA A 6 -4.65 -22.55 9.63
C ALA A 6 -3.84 -22.20 8.36
N GLY A 7 -4.57 -22.09 7.24
CA GLY A 7 -4.10 -21.49 6.00
C GLY A 7 -3.74 -20.01 6.19
N GLY A 8 -2.51 -19.77 6.64
CA GLY A 8 -1.86 -18.47 6.53
C GLY A 8 -1.70 -18.14 5.05
N VAL A 9 -2.36 -17.06 4.61
CA VAL A 9 -2.26 -16.50 3.27
C VAL A 9 -0.80 -16.15 2.95
N ASN A 10 -0.10 -17.12 2.35
CA ASN A 10 1.24 -16.96 1.82
C ASN A 10 1.15 -16.22 0.49
N TYR A 11 1.29 -14.90 0.52
CA TYR A 11 1.63 -14.14 -0.69
C TYR A 11 3.10 -14.42 -1.04
N ARG A 12 3.40 -15.61 -1.57
CA ARG A 12 4.71 -15.91 -2.16
C ARG A 12 4.54 -16.15 -3.66
N ARG A 13 5.26 -15.32 -4.44
CA ARG A 13 5.68 -15.47 -5.85
C ARG A 13 4.92 -14.62 -6.91
N THR A 14 5.57 -13.52 -7.30
CA THR A 14 5.58 -12.97 -8.68
C THR A 14 7.01 -12.43 -8.83
N GLY A 15 7.93 -13.01 -9.59
CA GLY A 15 7.76 -13.44 -10.98
C GLY A 15 7.82 -12.22 -11.90
N GLY A 16 8.83 -11.35 -11.75
CA GLY A 16 9.02 -10.11 -12.51
C GLY A 16 9.00 -8.87 -11.60
N GLU A 17 10.18 -8.31 -11.32
CA GLU A 17 10.35 -6.99 -10.68
C GLU A 17 9.80 -5.88 -11.60
N ILE A 18 8.48 -5.78 -11.72
CA ILE A 18 7.88 -4.49 -12.00
C ILE A 18 7.94 -3.79 -10.66
N MET A 19 8.89 -2.86 -10.47
CA MET A 19 9.01 -2.07 -9.25
C MET A 19 7.72 -1.26 -9.07
N ALA A 20 6.74 -1.86 -8.41
CA ALA A 20 5.46 -1.27 -8.12
C ALA A 20 5.60 -0.46 -6.83
N GLN A 21 5.69 0.86 -6.97
CA GLN A 21 5.75 1.78 -5.85
C GLN A 21 4.33 2.15 -5.43
N LEU A 22 4.03 1.98 -4.15
CA LEU A 22 2.80 2.52 -3.56
C LEU A 22 3.02 4.00 -3.25
N VAL A 23 2.10 4.85 -3.71
CA VAL A 23 2.11 6.29 -3.47
C VAL A 23 0.80 6.71 -2.83
N LEU A 24 0.86 7.63 -1.87
CA LEU A 24 -0.33 8.26 -1.32
C LEU A 24 -0.57 9.60 -2.03
N ILE A 25 -1.81 9.86 -2.40
CA ILE A 25 -2.24 11.08 -3.08
C ILE A 25 -3.33 11.72 -2.25
N ASP A 26 -3.12 12.99 -1.88
CA ASP A 26 -4.18 13.81 -1.31
C ASP A 26 -5.22 14.12 -2.40
N THR A 27 -6.46 13.68 -2.22
CA THR A 27 -7.50 13.90 -3.23
C THR A 27 -8.01 15.33 -3.26
N ALA A 28 -7.82 16.10 -2.18
CA ALA A 28 -8.25 17.49 -2.11
C ALA A 28 -7.29 18.42 -2.86
N THR A 29 -5.99 18.14 -2.82
CA THR A 29 -4.95 18.98 -3.45
C THR A 29 -4.34 18.35 -4.71
N GLY A 30 -4.59 17.06 -4.94
CA GLY A 30 -3.90 16.28 -5.97
C GLY A 30 -2.41 16.05 -5.64
N THR A 31 -1.96 16.40 -4.44
CA THR A 31 -0.54 16.36 -4.08
C THR A 31 -0.10 14.94 -3.77
N ARG A 32 1.00 14.52 -4.38
CA ARG A 32 1.68 13.27 -4.02
C ARG A 32 2.43 13.43 -2.71
N ILE A 33 2.07 12.61 -1.73
CA ILE A 33 2.79 12.51 -0.46
C ILE A 33 4.07 11.69 -0.72
N ARG A 34 5.24 12.28 -0.42
CA ARG A 34 6.56 11.68 -0.65
C ARG A 34 6.97 10.64 0.40
N HIS A 35 6.02 10.12 1.18
CA HIS A 35 6.29 9.14 2.22
C HIS A 35 6.69 7.79 1.60
N ARG A 36 7.71 7.14 2.17
CA ARG A 36 8.20 5.86 1.68
C ARG A 36 7.33 4.73 2.22
N VAL A 37 6.62 4.04 1.33
CA VAL A 37 5.76 2.93 1.68
C VAL A 37 6.31 1.64 1.09
N ARG A 38 6.52 0.62 1.91
CA ARG A 38 7.11 -0.66 1.48
C ARG A 38 6.06 -1.73 1.17
N GLY A 39 4.81 -1.54 1.62
CA GLY A 39 3.72 -2.49 1.39
C GLY A 39 2.34 -1.90 1.68
N MET A 40 1.29 -2.69 1.40
CA MET A 40 -0.10 -2.24 1.51
C MET A 40 -0.52 -1.91 2.96
N LYS A 41 -0.04 -2.70 3.95
CA LYS A 41 -0.34 -2.45 5.37
C LYS A 41 0.19 -1.10 5.85
N ASP A 42 1.42 -0.77 5.46
CA ASP A 42 2.00 0.55 5.77
C ASP A 42 1.24 1.66 5.06
N ALA A 43 0.80 1.42 3.81
CA ALA A 43 0.03 2.38 3.05
C ALA A 43 -1.29 2.74 3.75
N LEU A 44 -2.00 1.74 4.27
CA LEU A 44 -3.26 1.91 4.99
C LEU A 44 -3.07 2.66 6.31
N LYS A 45 -2.06 2.31 7.11
CA LYS A 45 -1.75 3.05 8.35
C LYS A 45 -1.43 4.52 8.08
N GLN A 46 -0.67 4.78 7.02
CA GLN A 46 -0.35 6.14 6.62
C GLN A 46 -1.60 6.87 6.12
N GLN A 47 -2.45 6.21 5.33
CA GLN A 47 -3.72 6.76 4.88
C GLN A 47 -4.58 7.20 6.07
N GLU A 48 -4.84 6.32 7.04
CA GLU A 48 -5.61 6.64 8.25
C GLU A 48 -5.00 7.80 9.03
N TRP A 49 -3.67 7.82 9.17
CA TRP A 49 -2.98 8.89 9.88
C TRP A 49 -3.14 10.25 9.19
N TYR A 50 -2.97 10.30 7.86
CA TYR A 50 -3.15 11.55 7.10
C TYR A 50 -4.62 11.97 7.04
N GLU A 51 -5.55 11.03 6.88
CA GLU A 51 -7.00 11.33 6.90
C GLU A 51 -7.41 11.91 8.26
N SER A 52 -6.91 11.34 9.36
CA SER A 52 -7.16 11.83 10.72
C SER A 52 -6.47 13.17 11.00
N SER A 53 -5.25 13.37 10.49
CA SER A 53 -4.45 14.57 10.77
C SER A 53 -4.84 15.78 9.92
N LEU A 54 -5.22 15.55 8.66
CA LEU A 54 -5.55 16.61 7.71
C LEU A 54 -7.07 16.80 7.53
N GLY A 55 -7.88 15.83 7.96
CA GLY A 55 -9.33 15.82 7.69
C GLY A 55 -9.66 15.70 6.20
N ARG A 56 -8.72 15.21 5.39
CA ARG A 56 -8.82 15.11 3.93
C ARG A 56 -8.67 13.67 3.50
N ARG A 57 -9.41 13.28 2.46
CA ARG A 57 -9.37 11.92 1.93
C ARG A 57 -8.05 11.67 1.20
N ILE A 58 -7.42 10.53 1.48
CA ILE A 58 -6.16 10.13 0.86
C ILE A 58 -6.39 8.88 0.02
N ARG A 59 -5.90 8.87 -1.22
CA ARG A 59 -5.99 7.72 -2.12
C ARG A 59 -4.63 7.05 -2.25
N ILE A 60 -4.60 5.73 -2.09
CA ILE A 60 -3.41 4.93 -2.37
C ILE A 60 -3.41 4.57 -3.86
N GLU A 61 -2.33 4.86 -4.58
CA GLU A 61 -2.14 4.50 -5.98
C GLU A 61 -0.90 3.59 -6.12
N LYS A 62 -1.01 2.56 -6.96
CA LYS A 62 0.10 1.67 -7.28
C LYS A 62 0.72 2.11 -8.61
N ARG A 63 1.92 2.68 -8.54
CA ARG A 63 2.69 3.13 -9.72
C ARG A 63 3.67 2.04 -10.11
N PHE A 64 3.49 1.49 -11.31
CA PHE A 64 4.42 0.55 -11.91
C PHE A 64 5.49 1.33 -12.66
N LYS A 65 6.76 1.23 -12.26
CA LYS A 65 7.86 1.76 -13.07
C LYS A 65 8.17 0.74 -14.17
N LYS A 66 7.89 1.10 -15.43
CA LYS A 66 8.45 0.36 -16.58
C LYS A 66 9.95 0.68 -16.65
N ARG A 67 10.76 -0.37 -16.77
CA ARG A 67 12.21 -0.26 -17.00
C ARG A 67 12.47 0.12 -18.45
#